data_AF-A0A1Q6U811-F1
#
_entry.id   AF-A0A1Q6U811-F1
#
_cell.length_a   1.000
_cell.length_b   1.000
_cell.length_c   1.000
_cell.angle_alpha   90.00
_cell.angle_beta   90.00
_cell.angle_gamma   90.00
#
_symmetry.space_group_name_H-M   'P 1'
#
loop_
_entity.id
_entity.type
_entity.pdbx_description
1 polymer ?
#
loop_
_entity_poly.entity_id
_entity_poly.type
_entity_poly.pdbx_seq_one_letter_code
_entity_poly.pdbx_strand_id
1 'polypeptide(L)' 'MTDAKIEKVMTSNLLYTLFFTDGSSLEIYKSQFRGVSRPKAGDMFGIRQEEQTDGSIVSRIFLNGKEVRGKTL' A
#
# COMPACT_ATOMS: atom_id res chain seq x y z
N MET A 1 -9.86 -8.76 6.05
CA MET A 1 -8.73 -7.84 5.77
C MET A 1 -7.47 -8.54 6.20
N THR A 2 -6.65 -8.97 5.25
CA THR A 2 -5.46 -9.77 5.53
C THR A 2 -4.26 -9.01 4.97
N ASP A 3 -3.30 -8.70 5.84
CA ASP A 3 -2.03 -8.15 5.38
C ASP A 3 -1.31 -9.26 4.57
N ALA A 4 -0.81 -8.92 3.38
CA ALA A 4 -0.11 -9.84 2.49
C ALA A 4 1.39 -9.53 2.51
N LYS A 5 2.22 -10.58 2.54
CA LYS A 5 3.67 -10.42 2.47
C LYS A 5 4.09 -10.10 1.03
N ILE A 6 4.80 -9.00 0.85
CA ILE A 6 5.40 -8.65 -0.44
C ILE A 6 6.58 -9.61 -0.69
N GLU A 7 6.50 -10.35 -1.78
CA GLU A 7 7.58 -11.20 -2.28
C GLU A 7 8.57 -10.38 -3.13
N LYS A 8 8.05 -9.52 -4.00
CA LYS A 8 8.86 -8.72 -4.92
C LYS A 8 8.20 -7.36 -5.18
N VAL A 9 9.04 -6.34 -5.39
CA VAL A 9 8.59 -5.03 -5.84
C VAL A 9 9.27 -4.71 -7.17
N MET A 10 8.47 -4.36 -8.18
CA MET A 10 8.96 -3.71 -9.39
C MET A 10 8.60 -2.23 -9.36
N THR A 11 9.43 -1.42 -10.00
CA THR A 11 9.29 0.03 -9.98
C THR A 11 9.26 0.55 -11.41
N SER A 12 8.19 1.24 -11.79
CA SER A 12 8.08 2.00 -13.04
C SER A 12 8.24 3.50 -12.75
N ASN A 13 7.94 4.40 -13.69
CA ASN A 13 8.06 5.84 -13.47
C ASN A 13 7.14 6.32 -12.33
N LEU A 14 5.84 6.00 -12.42
CA LEU A 14 4.81 6.48 -11.49
C LEU A 14 4.30 5.44 -10.49
N LEU A 15 4.61 4.16 -10.71
CA LEU A 15 4.00 3.04 -9.98
C LEU A 15 5.04 2.19 -9.25
N TYR A 16 4.62 1.62 -8.12
CA TYR A 16 5.15 0.37 -7.60
C TYR A 16 4.21 -0.77 -8.01
N THR A 17 4.77 -1.87 -8.49
CA THR A 17 4.04 -3.13 -8.68
C THR A 17 4.50 -4.08 -7.58
N LEU A 18 3.58 -4.44 -6.68
CA LEU A 18 3.81 -5.34 -5.56
C LEU A 18 3.38 -6.75 -5.99
N PHE A 19 4.25 -7.73 -5.80
CA PHE A 19 3.94 -9.14 -5.99
C PHE A 19 3.90 -9.80 -4.62
N PHE A 20 2.86 -10.56 -4.34
CA PHE A 20 2.61 -11.18 -3.04
C PHE A 20 2.87 -12.69 -3.11
N THR A 21 3.12 -13.28 -1.94
CA THR A 21 3.43 -14.73 -1.82
C THR A 21 2.29 -15.67 -2.24
N ASP A 22 1.07 -15.16 -2.35
CA ASP A 22 -0.09 -15.91 -2.86
C ASP A 22 -0.19 -15.87 -4.41
N GLY A 23 0.80 -15.25 -5.08
CA GLY A 23 0.86 -15.11 -6.53
C GLY A 23 0.08 -13.91 -7.08
N SER A 24 -0.66 -13.18 -6.23
CA SER A 24 -1.36 -11.97 -6.65
C SER A 24 -0.41 -10.77 -6.80
N SER A 25 -0.87 -9.73 -7.49
CA SER A 25 -0.13 -8.48 -7.63
C SER A 25 -1.02 -7.25 -7.52
N LEU A 26 -0.42 -6.12 -7.14
CA LEU A 26 -1.08 -4.83 -7.03
C LEU A 26 -0.20 -3.71 -7.56
N GLU A 27 -0.78 -2.83 -8.37
CA GLU A 27 -0.14 -1.58 -8.77
C GLU A 27 -0.62 -0.42 -7.90
N ILE A 28 0.33 0.39 -7.45
CA ILE A 28 0.06 1.54 -6.59
C ILE A 28 0.92 2.74 -6.96
N TYR A 29 0.32 3.92 -6.98
CA TYR A 29 1.03 5.17 -7.25
C TYR A 29 2.08 5.46 -6.19
N LYS A 30 3.28 5.81 -6.64
CA LYS A 30 4.38 6.23 -5.76
C LYS A 30 4.03 7.46 -4.92
N SER A 31 3.12 8.29 -5.38
CA SER A 31 2.64 9.47 -4.64
C SER A 31 2.03 9.10 -3.28
N GLN A 32 1.42 7.92 -3.16
CA GLN A 32 0.90 7.39 -1.90
C GLN A 32 2.00 7.19 -0.84
N PHE A 33 3.25 7.00 -1.28
CA PHE A 33 4.41 6.80 -0.40
C PHE A 33 5.32 8.03 -0.30
N ARG A 34 4.86 9.19 -0.75
CA ARG A 34 5.69 10.41 -0.70
C ARG A 34 5.94 10.85 0.75
N GLY A 35 7.21 10.93 1.12
CA GLY A 35 7.63 11.35 2.46
C GLY A 35 7.49 10.27 3.55
N VAL A 36 7.20 9.03 3.16
CA VAL A 36 7.10 7.87 4.05
C VAL A 36 7.92 6.69 3.50
N SER A 37 8.02 5.61 4.27
CA SER A 37 8.76 4.41 3.86
C SER A 37 8.20 3.80 2.57
N ARG A 38 9.08 3.45 1.65
CA ARG A 38 8.74 2.78 0.38
C ARG A 38 8.49 1.28 0.63
N PRO A 39 7.56 0.65 -0.12
CA PRO A 39 7.36 -0.79 -0.02
C PRO A 39 8.58 -1.55 -0.55
N LYS A 40 8.95 -2.64 0.11
CA LYS A 40 10.02 -3.55 -0.33
C LYS A 40 9.64 -5.01 -0.09
N ALA A 41 10.39 -5.92 -0.71
CA ALA A 41 10.26 -7.35 -0.44
C ALA A 41 10.47 -7.64 1.05
N GLY A 42 9.61 -8.50 1.59
CA GLY A 42 9.56 -8.86 3.01
C GLY A 42 8.61 -8.02 3.86
N ASP A 43 8.15 -6.86 3.38
CA ASP A 43 7.17 -6.05 4.10
C ASP A 43 5.78 -6.70 4.08
N MET A 44 5.00 -6.48 5.13
CA MET A 44 3.57 -6.79 5.19
C MET A 44 2.76 -5.60 4.68
N PHE A 45 1.99 -5.80 3.62
CA PHE A 45 1.16 -4.77 3.01
C PHE A 45 -0.32 -5.03 3.26
N GLY A 46 -1.06 -3.99 3.64
CA GLY A 46 -2.50 -4.09 3.89
C GLY A 46 -3.27 -2.90 3.32
N ILE A 47 -4.49 -3.15 2.86
CA ILE A 47 -5.47 -2.10 2.53
C ILE A 47 -6.70 -2.34 3.39
N ARG A 48 -7.16 -1.28 4.04
CA ARG A 48 -8.35 -1.30 4.90
C ARG A 48 -9.31 -0.21 4.45
N GLN A 49 -10.56 -0.58 4.25
CA GLN A 49 -11.63 0.38 3.99
C GLN A 49 -12.20 0.83 5.33
N GLU A 50 -12.33 2.14 5.50
CA GLU A 50 -12.92 2.74 6.68
C GLU A 50 -14.08 3.63 6.22
N GLU A 51 -15.26 3.35 6.77
CA GLU A 51 -16.44 4.19 6.58
C GLU A 51 -16.34 5.38 7.53
N GLN A 52 -16.40 6.57 6.96
CA GLN A 52 -16.38 7.84 7.68
C GLN A 52 -17.79 8.16 8.20
N THR A 53 -17.87 9.07 9.17
CA THR A 53 -19.15 9.53 9.74
C THR A 53 -20.10 10.19 8.74
N ASP A 54 -19.59 10.64 7.59
CA ASP A 54 -20.39 11.19 6.49
C ASP A 54 -20.84 10.12 5.47
N GLY A 55 -20.59 8.84 5.74
CA GLY A 55 -20.89 7.71 4.85
C GLY A 55 -19.90 7.51 3.71
N SER A 56 -18.83 8.32 3.62
CA SER A 56 -17.78 8.11 2.62
C SER A 56 -16.88 6.93 3.01
N ILE A 57 -16.43 6.16 2.02
CA ILE A 57 -15.49 5.05 2.23
C ILE A 57 -14.09 5.51 1.81
N VAL A 58 -13.16 5.49 2.76
CA VAL A 58 -11.74 5.80 2.49
C VAL A 58 -10.91 4.52 2.56
N SER A 59 -10.02 4.34 1.58
CA SER A 59 -9.04 3.25 1.61
C SER A 59 -7.75 3.73 2.27
N ARG A 60 -7.34 3.07 3.35
CA ARG A 60 -6.07 3.31 4.06
C ARG A 60 -5.07 2.20 3.77
N ILE A 61 -3.84 2.59 3.47
CA ILE A 61 -2.74 1.69 3.15
C ILE A 61 -1.88 1.49 4.38
N PHE A 62 -1.39 0.27 4.61
CA PHE A 62 -0.52 -0.08 5.71
C PHE A 62 0.74 -0.81 5.20
N LEU A 63 1.88 -0.48 5.78
CA LEU A 63 3.15 -1.20 5.62
C LEU A 63 3.69 -1.60 7.01
N ASN A 64 3.90 -2.89 7.22
CA ASN A 64 4.35 -3.47 8.49
C ASN A 64 3.49 -3.00 9.68
N GLY A 65 2.16 -2.99 9.49
CA GLY A 65 1.19 -2.52 10.49
C GLY A 65 1.13 -1.00 10.70
N LYS A 66 1.97 -0.21 10.01
CA LYS A 66 1.96 1.26 10.10
C LYS A 66 1.19 1.86 8.93
N GLU A 67 0.27 2.76 9.23
CA GLU A 67 -0.50 3.47 8.20
C GLU A 67 0.41 4.35 7.35
N VAL A 68 0.28 4.22 6.04
CA VAL A 68 0.97 5.02 5.04
C VAL A 68 0.13 6.26 4.78
N ARG A 69 0.48 7.37 5.43
CA ARG A 69 -0.12 8.69 5.18
C ARG A 69 0.79 9.47 4.23
N GLY A 70 0.65 9.20 2.94
CA GLY A 70 1.34 9.96 1.91
C GLY A 70 1.04 11.45 2.06
N LYS A 71 2.06 12.29 1.95
CA LYS A 71 1.83 13.74 1.87
C LYS A 71 1.30 14.07 0.49
N THR A 72 0.04 14.45 0.39
CA THR A 72 -0.47 15.20 -0.76
C THR A 72 0.24 16.56 -0.74
N LEU A 73 0.90 16.94 -1.84
CA LEU A 73 1.35 18.32 -2.03
C LEU A 73 0.14 19.20 -2.33
#